data_AF-A0A0F8AXQ3-F1
#
_entry.id   AF-A0A0F8AXQ3-F1
#
_cell.length_a   1.000
_cell.length_b   1.000
_cell.length_c   1.000
_cell.angle_alpha   90.00
_cell.angle_beta   90.00
_cell.angle_gamma   90.00
#
_symmetry.space_group_name_H-M   'P 1'
#
loop_
_entity.id
_entity.type
_entity.pdbx_description
1 polymer ?
#
loop_
_entity_poly.entity_id
_entity_poly.type
_entity_poly.pdbx_seq_one_letter_code
_entity_poly.pdbx_strand_id
1 'polypeptide(L)'
;MIAQLRSDAQHDDAILDSLTKALNGDSRPDFLDEIRVTELSLGEDFPIFSNCRIIPVDEDGIVMANAKSLNASVASRDGPRLQARLDIDLSDMLTLALETKILINYPKKLSAVLPVALAVSVTRFSGTLSISFIPNNRAQQTPAMMAFNFLDDYRLDLSIRSFLGGRSRLQDVPKIAQLIESRLHRWFDERGYTSREF
;
A
#
# COMPACT_ATOMS: atom_id res chain seq x y z
N MET A 1 -2.71 -9.32 -20.15
CA MET A 1 -3.37 -9.66 -18.86
C MET A 1 -3.10 -8.59 -17.81
N ILE A 2 -1.85 -8.22 -17.48
CA ILE A 2 -1.57 -7.12 -16.53
C ILE A 2 -1.98 -5.74 -17.06
N ALA A 3 -1.79 -5.46 -18.35
CA ALA A 3 -2.29 -4.21 -18.96
C ALA A 3 -3.82 -4.07 -18.86
N GLN A 4 -4.56 -5.19 -18.91
CA GLN A 4 -6.00 -5.21 -18.70
C GLN A 4 -6.34 -4.85 -17.25
N LEU A 5 -5.66 -5.47 -16.28
CA LEU A 5 -5.80 -5.15 -14.86
C LEU A 5 -5.42 -3.70 -14.54
N ARG A 6 -4.44 -3.12 -15.24
CA ARG A 6 -4.11 -1.69 -15.13
C ARG A 6 -5.26 -0.82 -15.61
N SER A 7 -5.80 -1.11 -16.80
CA SER A 7 -6.94 -0.37 -17.33
C SER A 7 -8.14 -0.46 -16.39
N ASP A 8 -8.42 -1.66 -15.84
CA ASP A 8 -9.53 -1.87 -14.93
C ASP A 8 -9.31 -1.12 -13.60
N ALA A 9 -8.11 -1.20 -13.02
CA ALA A 9 -7.77 -0.51 -11.77
C ALA A 9 -7.70 1.02 -11.90
N GLN A 10 -7.38 1.56 -13.08
CA GLN A 10 -7.43 3.01 -13.33
C GLN A 10 -8.85 3.57 -13.35
N HIS A 11 -9.83 2.73 -13.71
CA HIS A 11 -11.25 3.09 -13.71
C HIS A 11 -12.00 2.51 -12.51
N ASP A 12 -11.29 1.89 -11.57
CA ASP A 12 -11.90 1.29 -10.38
C ASP A 12 -12.09 2.35 -9.30
N ASP A 13 -13.33 2.84 -9.21
CA ASP A 13 -13.76 3.77 -8.17
C ASP A 13 -13.47 3.23 -6.76
N ALA A 14 -13.40 1.90 -6.55
CA ALA A 14 -13.12 1.33 -5.25
C ALA A 14 -11.71 1.68 -4.74
N ILE A 15 -10.72 1.76 -5.64
CA ILE A 15 -9.35 2.15 -5.29
C ILE A 15 -9.30 3.65 -4.98
N LEU A 16 -9.96 4.46 -5.81
CA LEU A 16 -10.04 5.92 -5.63
C LEU A 16 -10.74 6.29 -4.32
N ASP A 17 -11.86 5.65 -4.00
CA ASP A 17 -12.62 5.83 -2.76
C ASP A 17 -11.79 5.39 -1.55
N SER A 18 -11.12 4.24 -1.67
CA SER A 18 -10.24 3.73 -0.62
C SER A 18 -9.09 4.69 -0.31
N LEU A 19 -8.43 5.23 -1.33
CA LEU A 19 -7.33 6.18 -1.17
C LEU A 19 -7.84 7.53 -0.65
N THR A 20 -8.97 8.00 -1.15
CA THR A 20 -9.65 9.22 -0.66
C THR A 20 -9.96 9.09 0.84
N LYS A 21 -10.52 7.95 1.27
CA LYS A 21 -10.79 7.66 2.67
C LYS A 21 -9.51 7.63 3.51
N ALA A 22 -8.45 6.99 3.01
CA ALA A 22 -7.17 6.91 3.68
C ALA A 22 -6.50 8.27 3.88
N LEU A 23 -6.56 9.14 2.88
CA LEU A 23 -5.97 10.48 2.91
C LEU A 23 -6.69 11.42 3.87
N ASN A 24 -8.02 11.32 3.99
CA ASN A 24 -8.78 12.14 4.93
C ASN A 24 -8.65 11.64 6.39
N GLY A 25 -8.48 10.32 6.59
CA GLY A 25 -8.29 9.71 7.91
C GLY A 25 -9.42 10.01 8.90
N ASP A 26 -9.13 9.84 10.21
CA ASP A 26 -10.11 10.09 11.28
C ASP A 26 -10.24 11.58 11.65
N SER A 27 -9.18 12.35 11.40
CA SER A 27 -9.11 13.77 11.74
C SER A 27 -8.31 14.57 10.71
N ARG A 28 -8.87 15.72 10.35
CA ARG A 28 -8.34 16.64 9.35
C ARG A 28 -7.99 17.97 10.01
N PRO A 29 -6.87 18.62 9.62
CA PRO A 29 -6.54 19.95 10.14
C PRO A 29 -7.57 21.01 9.75
N ASP A 30 -7.81 21.99 10.63
CA ASP A 30 -8.80 23.06 10.43
C ASP A 30 -8.53 23.98 9.21
N PHE A 31 -7.29 23.97 8.70
CA PHE A 31 -6.89 24.74 7.53
C PHE A 31 -7.07 23.98 6.21
N LEU A 32 -7.49 22.71 6.26
CA LEU A 32 -7.58 21.84 5.10
C LEU A 32 -9.03 21.36 4.93
N ASP A 33 -9.54 21.44 3.70
CA ASP A 33 -10.79 20.84 3.29
C ASP A 33 -10.57 19.41 2.78
N GLU A 34 -11.63 18.75 2.29
CA GLU A 34 -11.58 17.37 1.83
C GLU A 34 -10.48 17.18 0.77
N ILE A 35 -9.68 16.13 0.95
CA ILE A 35 -8.71 15.69 -0.06
C ILE A 35 -9.43 14.70 -0.95
N ARG A 36 -9.54 14.98 -2.24
CA ARG A 36 -10.16 14.09 -3.24
C ARG A 36 -9.10 13.55 -4.16
N VAL A 37 -9.12 12.24 -4.40
CA VAL A 37 -8.32 11.63 -5.46
C VAL A 37 -9.13 11.74 -6.74
N THR A 38 -8.61 12.46 -7.73
CA THR A 38 -9.32 12.70 -9.00
C THR A 38 -8.86 11.77 -10.11
N GLU A 39 -7.58 11.42 -10.13
CA GLU A 39 -7.01 10.47 -11.11
C GLU A 39 -5.94 9.60 -10.46
N LEU A 40 -5.81 8.39 -11.02
CA LEU A 40 -4.76 7.44 -10.71
C LEU A 40 -4.10 6.97 -12.01
N SER A 41 -2.78 7.16 -12.11
CA SER A 41 -1.93 6.58 -13.13
C SER A 41 -1.05 5.50 -12.52
N LEU A 42 -1.11 4.28 -13.05
CA LEU A 42 -0.36 3.12 -12.55
C LEU A 42 1.00 2.93 -13.24
N GLY A 43 1.41 3.89 -14.06
CA GLY A 43 2.66 3.83 -14.81
C GLY A 43 2.67 2.78 -15.93
N GLU A 44 3.85 2.62 -16.55
CA GLU A 44 4.05 1.77 -17.73
C GLU A 44 4.93 0.54 -17.43
N ASP A 45 5.79 0.62 -16.41
CA ASP A 45 6.76 -0.39 -16.05
C ASP A 45 6.18 -1.44 -15.09
N PHE A 46 6.75 -2.65 -15.14
CA PHE A 46 6.24 -3.79 -14.39
C PHE A 46 7.09 -4.06 -13.14
N PRO A 47 6.48 -4.49 -12.03
CA PRO A 47 7.23 -4.91 -10.86
C PRO A 47 8.07 -6.14 -11.20
N ILE A 48 9.34 -6.12 -10.80
CA ILE A 48 10.27 -7.23 -10.95
C ILE A 48 10.20 -8.09 -9.69
N PHE A 49 9.96 -9.37 -9.89
CA PHE A 49 9.93 -10.37 -8.84
C PHE A 49 11.19 -11.24 -8.94
N SER A 50 11.96 -11.36 -7.86
CA SER A 50 13.23 -12.08 -7.85
C SER A 50 13.50 -12.78 -6.51
N ASN A 51 14.56 -13.60 -6.45
CA ASN A 51 14.99 -14.29 -5.23
C ASN A 51 13.89 -15.10 -4.52
N CYS A 52 13.03 -15.77 -5.29
CA CYS A 52 12.01 -16.63 -4.72
C CYS A 52 12.64 -17.79 -3.93
N ARG A 53 12.34 -17.89 -2.63
CA ARG A 53 12.83 -18.93 -1.73
C ARG A 53 11.65 -19.56 -0.98
N ILE A 54 11.62 -20.90 -0.94
CA ILE A 54 10.64 -21.65 -0.16
C ILE A 54 11.26 -21.99 1.20
N ILE A 55 10.57 -21.62 2.27
CA ILE A 55 11.02 -21.78 3.64
C ILE A 55 9.94 -22.57 4.40
N PRO A 56 10.30 -23.68 5.07
CA PRO A 56 9.40 -24.32 6.00
C PRO A 56 9.28 -23.46 7.27
N VAL A 57 8.05 -23.13 7.62
CA VAL A 57 7.69 -22.38 8.84
C VAL A 57 6.74 -23.22 9.70
N ASP A 58 6.69 -22.96 10.99
CA ASP A 58 5.70 -23.57 11.87
C ASP A 58 4.33 -22.86 11.82
N GLU A 59 3.41 -23.21 12.71
CA GLU A 59 2.09 -22.57 12.79
C GLU A 59 2.17 -21.08 13.15
N ASP A 60 3.19 -20.67 13.91
CA ASP A 60 3.46 -19.29 14.32
C ASP A 60 4.26 -18.50 13.27
N GLY A 61 4.64 -19.13 12.14
CA GLY A 61 5.41 -18.49 11.07
C GLY A 61 6.91 -18.36 11.37
N ILE A 62 7.41 -19.04 12.40
CA ILE A 62 8.84 -19.07 12.75
C ILE A 62 9.57 -20.06 11.83
N VAL A 63 10.75 -19.65 11.35
CA VAL A 63 11.57 -20.46 10.44
C VAL A 63 12.12 -21.68 11.17
N MET A 64 11.79 -22.87 10.66
CA MET A 64 12.31 -24.14 11.18
C MET A 64 13.77 -24.34 10.74
N ALA A 65 14.73 -24.06 11.62
CA ALA A 65 16.17 -24.08 11.33
C ALA A 65 16.76 -25.48 11.04
N ASN A 66 16.01 -26.57 11.27
CA ASN A 66 16.46 -27.95 11.14
C ASN A 66 15.62 -28.78 10.14
N ALA A 67 15.38 -28.26 8.93
CA ALA A 67 14.64 -28.96 7.87
C ALA A 67 15.29 -30.26 7.31
N LYS A 68 16.42 -30.73 7.87
CA LYS A 68 17.17 -31.90 7.36
C LYS A 68 16.53 -33.26 7.65
N SER A 69 15.40 -33.32 8.36
CA SER A 69 14.66 -34.57 8.58
C SER A 69 13.14 -34.34 8.48
N LEU A 70 12.69 -33.85 7.32
CA LEU A 70 11.26 -33.88 6.99
C LEU A 70 10.97 -35.23 6.35
N ASN A 71 10.79 -36.27 7.18
CA ASN A 71 10.20 -37.52 6.71
C ASN A 71 8.79 -37.21 6.19
N ALA A 72 8.52 -37.50 4.92
CA ALA A 72 7.20 -37.30 4.29
C ALA A 72 6.05 -38.02 5.03
N SER A 73 6.36 -38.92 5.96
CA SER A 73 5.42 -39.66 6.81
C SER A 73 4.91 -38.88 8.04
N VAL A 74 5.47 -37.71 8.39
CA VAL A 74 4.98 -36.86 9.50
C VAL A 74 4.10 -35.70 9.03
N ALA A 75 3.75 -35.64 7.74
CA ALA A 75 2.81 -34.67 7.16
C ALA A 75 1.34 -34.94 7.55
N SER A 76 1.12 -35.47 8.76
CA SER A 76 -0.20 -35.71 9.35
C SER A 76 -0.44 -34.68 10.44
N ARG A 77 -1.39 -33.78 10.16
CA ARG A 77 -2.07 -32.82 11.06
C ARG A 77 -1.32 -31.56 11.49
N ASP A 78 -0.02 -31.58 11.74
CA ASP A 78 0.79 -30.44 12.25
C ASP A 78 2.14 -30.30 11.52
N GLY A 79 2.13 -30.49 10.20
CA GLY A 79 3.34 -30.38 9.39
C GLY A 79 3.80 -28.92 9.20
N PRO A 80 5.10 -28.69 8.92
CA PRO A 80 5.58 -27.33 8.64
C PRO A 80 4.83 -26.72 7.46
N ARG A 81 4.33 -25.50 7.64
CA ARG A 81 3.72 -24.70 6.59
C ARG A 81 4.79 -24.24 5.62
N LEU A 82 4.46 -24.13 4.35
CA LEU A 82 5.39 -23.60 3.34
C LEU A 82 5.14 -22.11 3.16
N GLN A 83 6.21 -21.34 3.34
CA GLN A 83 6.24 -19.91 3.08
C GLN A 83 7.19 -19.63 1.90
N ALA A 84 6.67 -19.05 0.83
CA ALA A 84 7.48 -18.49 -0.25
C ALA A 84 7.84 -17.05 0.11
N ARG A 85 9.12 -16.66 0.02
CA ARG A 85 9.55 -15.26 0.09
C ARG A 85 10.10 -14.82 -1.25
N LEU A 86 9.77 -13.62 -1.67
CA LEU A 86 10.06 -13.08 -2.98
C LEU A 86 10.41 -11.60 -2.84
N ASP A 87 11.51 -11.17 -3.45
CA ASP A 87 11.88 -9.77 -3.49
C ASP A 87 11.14 -9.09 -4.64
N ILE A 88 10.55 -7.94 -4.36
CA ILE A 88 9.80 -7.11 -5.30
C ILE A 88 10.57 -5.80 -5.47
N ASP A 89 10.78 -5.38 -6.71
CA ASP A 89 11.34 -4.06 -7.05
C ASP A 89 10.54 -3.46 -8.21
N LEU A 90 9.89 -2.34 -7.94
CA LEU A 90 9.10 -1.56 -8.88
C LEU A 90 9.71 -0.16 -8.94
N SER A 91 10.32 0.15 -10.09
CA SER A 91 10.91 1.45 -10.37
C SER A 91 10.09 2.13 -11.48
N ASP A 92 8.91 2.61 -11.12
CA ASP A 92 7.97 3.28 -12.01
C ASP A 92 7.36 4.51 -11.31
N MET A 93 6.68 5.38 -12.04
CA MET A 93 6.04 6.59 -11.55
C MET A 93 4.51 6.43 -11.44
N LEU A 94 4.04 5.80 -10.37
CA LEU A 94 2.60 5.69 -10.09
C LEU A 94 2.11 7.02 -9.52
N THR A 95 1.24 7.72 -10.23
CA THR A 95 0.86 9.11 -9.90
C THR A 95 -0.61 9.22 -9.54
N LEU A 96 -0.87 9.84 -8.39
CA LEU A 96 -2.19 10.21 -7.88
C LEU A 96 -2.38 11.70 -8.05
N ALA A 97 -3.42 12.11 -8.79
CA ALA A 97 -3.86 13.49 -8.82
C ALA A 97 -4.81 13.74 -7.65
N LEU A 98 -4.52 14.76 -6.86
CA LEU A 98 -5.27 15.15 -5.68
C LEU A 98 -5.78 16.57 -5.82
N GLU A 99 -7.01 16.78 -5.41
CA GLU A 99 -7.60 18.12 -5.26
C GLU A 99 -8.00 18.34 -3.80
N THR A 100 -7.66 19.50 -3.27
CA THR A 100 -8.08 19.94 -1.94
C THR A 100 -8.25 21.44 -1.90
N LYS A 101 -8.78 21.96 -0.79
CA LYS A 101 -8.91 23.41 -0.58
C LYS A 101 -8.29 23.79 0.74
N ILE A 102 -7.52 24.87 0.75
CA ILE A 102 -6.99 25.46 1.97
C ILE A 102 -7.98 26.50 2.47
N LEU A 103 -8.37 26.35 3.74
CA LEU A 103 -9.26 27.25 4.46
C LEU A 103 -8.42 28.30 5.20
N ILE A 104 -8.47 29.54 4.73
CA ILE A 104 -7.71 30.66 5.29
C ILE A 104 -8.58 31.36 6.34
N ASN A 105 -8.12 31.34 7.59
CA ASN A 105 -8.86 31.85 8.75
C ASN A 105 -8.40 33.24 9.24
N TYR A 106 -7.68 34.00 8.42
CA TYR A 106 -7.20 35.34 8.75
C TYR A 106 -7.68 36.37 7.71
N PRO A 107 -8.22 37.54 8.10
CA PRO A 107 -8.39 38.06 9.47
C PRO A 107 -9.66 37.57 10.22
N LYS A 108 -10.59 36.87 9.55
CA LYS A 108 -11.79 36.23 10.12
C LYS A 108 -11.82 34.73 9.78
N LYS A 109 -12.57 33.90 10.52
CA LYS A 109 -12.77 32.49 10.14
C LYS A 109 -13.36 32.38 8.72
N LEU A 110 -12.86 31.44 7.93
CA LEU A 110 -13.24 31.23 6.52
C LEU A 110 -13.12 32.49 5.66
N SER A 111 -12.09 33.32 5.90
CA SER A 111 -11.86 34.56 5.14
C SER A 111 -11.62 34.30 3.66
N ALA A 112 -10.98 33.18 3.32
CA ALA A 112 -10.76 32.79 1.94
C ALA A 112 -10.64 31.26 1.82
N VAL A 113 -10.94 30.76 0.63
CA VAL A 113 -10.77 29.35 0.25
C VAL A 113 -9.87 29.32 -0.96
N LEU A 114 -8.75 28.60 -0.87
CA LEU A 114 -7.80 28.47 -1.97
C LEU A 114 -7.82 27.03 -2.50
N PRO A 115 -8.23 26.80 -3.75
CA PRO A 115 -8.11 25.49 -4.37
C PRO A 115 -6.64 25.13 -4.60
N VAL A 116 -6.27 23.90 -4.29
CA VAL A 116 -4.92 23.37 -4.41
C VAL A 116 -4.99 22.01 -5.09
N ALA A 117 -4.34 21.91 -6.24
CA ALA A 117 -4.09 20.63 -6.90
C ALA A 117 -2.67 20.15 -6.56
N LEU A 118 -2.55 18.86 -6.28
CA LEU A 118 -1.31 18.17 -5.93
C LEU A 118 -1.19 16.90 -6.79
N ALA A 119 0.03 16.52 -7.13
CA ALA A 119 0.36 15.20 -7.66
C ALA A 119 1.26 14.49 -6.65
N VAL A 120 0.90 13.26 -6.30
CA VAL A 120 1.71 12.38 -5.47
C VAL A 120 2.16 11.22 -6.33
N SER A 121 3.46 11.06 -6.49
CA SER A 121 4.04 9.98 -7.29
C SER A 121 4.81 9.02 -6.39
N VAL A 122 4.50 7.73 -6.46
CA VAL A 122 5.40 6.68 -6.00
C VAL A 122 6.46 6.51 -7.09
N THR A 123 7.73 6.77 -6.78
CA THR A 123 8.83 6.68 -7.75
C THR A 123 9.57 5.35 -7.66
N ARG A 124 9.53 4.73 -6.49
CA ARG A 124 10.11 3.42 -6.26
C ARG A 124 9.38 2.72 -5.13
N PHE A 125 9.09 1.45 -5.35
CA PHE A 125 8.65 0.54 -4.32
C PHE A 125 9.53 -0.71 -4.37
N SER A 126 10.15 -1.07 -3.26
CA SER A 126 10.90 -2.32 -3.16
C SER A 126 10.69 -2.96 -1.80
N GLY A 127 10.64 -4.28 -1.72
CA GLY A 127 10.51 -4.98 -0.45
C GLY A 127 10.41 -6.49 -0.64
N THR A 128 10.35 -7.23 0.46
CA THR A 128 10.20 -8.68 0.40
C THR A 128 8.76 -9.08 0.72
N LEU A 129 8.08 -9.71 -0.25
CA LEU A 129 6.78 -10.32 -0.09
C LEU A 129 6.91 -11.75 0.41
N SER A 130 6.17 -12.08 1.46
CA SER A 130 5.99 -13.40 2.01
C SER A 130 4.61 -13.94 1.66
N ILE A 131 4.54 -15.15 1.13
CA ILE A 131 3.31 -15.83 0.74
C ILE A 131 3.27 -17.17 1.47
N SER A 132 2.26 -17.38 2.31
CA SER A 132 2.12 -18.63 3.07
C SER A 132 0.84 -19.34 2.67
N PHE A 133 0.94 -20.64 2.38
CA PHE A 133 -0.21 -21.46 2.07
C PHE A 133 -0.74 -22.14 3.34
N ILE A 134 -2.02 -21.90 3.65
CA ILE A 134 -2.72 -22.52 4.76
C ILE A 134 -3.66 -23.57 4.16
N PRO A 135 -3.36 -24.87 4.30
CA PRO A 135 -4.17 -25.93 3.72
C PRO A 135 -5.55 -26.00 4.39
N ASN A 136 -6.55 -26.45 3.62
CA ASN A 136 -7.89 -26.71 4.14
C ASN A 136 -7.83 -27.73 5.31
N ASN A 137 -8.43 -27.38 6.44
CA ASN A 137 -8.58 -28.30 7.57
C ASN A 137 -10.01 -28.87 7.61
N ARG A 138 -10.16 -30.11 7.13
CA ARG A 138 -11.45 -30.83 7.14
C ARG A 138 -12.04 -31.03 8.54
N ALA A 139 -11.21 -31.02 9.59
CA ALA A 139 -11.68 -31.18 10.97
C ALA A 139 -12.26 -29.88 11.55
N GLN A 140 -11.79 -28.72 11.10
CA GLN A 140 -12.24 -27.39 11.53
C GLN A 140 -13.13 -26.69 10.49
N GLN A 141 -13.40 -27.34 9.35
CA GLN A 141 -14.14 -26.78 8.21
C GLN A 141 -13.57 -25.45 7.70
N THR A 142 -12.26 -25.24 7.83
CA THR A 142 -11.62 -24.02 7.30
C THR A 142 -11.25 -24.21 5.84
N PRO A 143 -11.56 -23.24 4.95
CA PRO A 143 -11.14 -23.30 3.56
C PRO A 143 -9.62 -23.18 3.45
N ALA A 144 -9.07 -23.53 2.28
CA ALA A 144 -7.67 -23.23 2.00
C ALA A 144 -7.51 -21.72 1.84
N MET A 145 -6.46 -21.15 2.43
CA MET A 145 -6.17 -19.71 2.37
C MET A 145 -4.73 -19.48 1.90
N MET A 146 -4.46 -18.33 1.27
CA MET A 146 -3.10 -17.80 1.20
C MET A 146 -3.02 -16.49 1.95
N ALA A 147 -2.01 -16.42 2.81
CA ALA A 147 -1.63 -15.19 3.49
C ALA A 147 -0.52 -14.50 2.70
N PHE A 148 -0.70 -13.22 2.46
CA PHE A 148 0.29 -12.34 1.83
C PHE A 148 0.76 -11.33 2.86
N ASN A 149 2.07 -11.18 2.99
CA ASN A 149 2.64 -10.24 3.94
C ASN A 149 3.88 -9.56 3.38
N PHE A 150 3.96 -8.24 3.45
CA PHE A 150 5.21 -7.53 3.24
C PHE A 150 6.02 -7.51 4.52
N LEU A 151 7.33 -7.75 4.43
CA LEU A 151 8.24 -7.54 5.55
C LEU A 151 8.41 -6.04 5.82
N ASP A 152 8.73 -5.69 7.07
CA ASP A 152 8.83 -4.30 7.54
C ASP A 152 10.02 -3.52 6.93
N ASP A 153 10.88 -4.16 6.14
CA ASP A 153 12.06 -3.57 5.50
C ASP A 153 11.78 -3.02 4.09
N TYR A 154 10.51 -2.80 3.76
CA TYR A 154 10.13 -2.20 2.48
C TYR A 154 10.63 -0.75 2.36
N ARG A 155 10.83 -0.31 1.12
CA ARG A 155 11.11 1.07 0.73
C ARG A 155 10.00 1.56 -0.16
N LEU A 156 9.44 2.71 0.20
CA LEU A 156 8.43 3.41 -0.57
C LEU A 156 8.89 4.85 -0.73
N ASP A 157 9.40 5.18 -1.91
CA ASP A 157 9.86 6.52 -2.22
C ASP A 157 8.71 7.31 -2.85
N LEU A 158 8.31 8.39 -2.17
CA LEU A 158 7.21 9.27 -2.57
C LEU A 158 7.75 10.64 -3.03
N SER A 159 7.13 11.21 -4.06
CA SER A 159 7.40 12.56 -4.55
C SER A 159 6.08 13.33 -4.64
N ILE A 160 5.97 14.42 -3.88
CA ILE A 160 4.77 15.27 -3.87
C ILE A 160 5.06 16.60 -4.57
N ARG A 161 4.25 16.95 -5.57
CA ARG A 161 4.34 18.21 -6.31
C ARG A 161 3.02 18.96 -6.23
N SER A 162 3.06 20.28 -6.03
CA SER A 162 1.88 21.13 -6.11
C SER A 162 1.82 21.84 -7.45
N PHE A 163 0.62 21.97 -8.00
CA PHE A 163 0.35 22.74 -9.23
C PHE A 163 0.03 24.21 -8.96
N LEU A 164 0.20 24.69 -7.72
CA LEU A 164 0.14 26.12 -7.40
C LEU A 164 1.29 26.86 -8.10
N GLY A 165 0.97 27.95 -8.80
CA GLY A 165 1.97 28.74 -9.53
C GLY A 165 3.14 29.19 -8.63
N GLY A 166 4.37 29.19 -9.17
CA GLY A 166 5.62 29.36 -8.43
C GLY A 166 5.83 30.67 -7.63
N ARG A 167 4.84 31.57 -7.60
CA ARG A 167 4.81 32.78 -6.75
C ARG A 167 4.04 32.58 -5.45
N SER A 168 3.23 31.53 -5.34
CA SER A 168 2.44 31.23 -4.16
C SER A 168 3.31 30.49 -3.14
N ARG A 169 4.12 31.23 -2.37
CA ARG A 169 4.85 30.71 -1.20
C ARG A 169 3.89 30.45 -0.03
N LEU A 170 2.90 29.59 -0.24
CA LEU A 170 1.99 29.16 0.81
C LEU A 170 2.75 28.28 1.79
N GLN A 171 2.87 28.75 3.03
CA GLN A 171 3.52 28.03 4.13
C GLN A 171 2.86 26.67 4.42
N ASP A 172 1.61 26.49 3.96
CA ASP A 172 0.82 25.30 4.26
C ASP A 172 1.00 24.18 3.22
N VAL A 173 1.57 24.44 2.04
CA VAL A 173 1.81 23.40 1.02
C VAL A 173 2.78 22.32 1.51
N PRO A 174 3.95 22.65 2.12
CA PRO A 174 4.83 21.64 2.69
C PRO A 174 4.16 20.82 3.81
N LYS A 175 3.29 21.44 4.61
CA LYS A 175 2.55 20.74 5.68
C LYS A 175 1.56 19.72 5.11
N ILE A 176 0.88 20.08 4.02
CA ILE A 176 -0.04 19.18 3.32
C ILE A 176 0.73 18.01 2.72
N ALA A 177 1.88 18.27 2.10
CA ALA A 177 2.74 17.22 1.57
C ALA A 177 3.15 16.22 2.67
N GLN A 178 3.67 16.72 3.80
CA GLN A 178 4.03 15.87 4.95
C GLN A 178 2.84 15.07 5.50
N LEU A 179 1.66 15.70 5.58
CA LEU A 179 0.45 15.02 6.02
C LEU A 179 0.10 13.87 5.07
N ILE A 180 0.04 14.13 3.78
CA ILE A 180 -0.28 13.13 2.75
C ILE A 180 0.72 11.98 2.78
N GLU A 181 2.02 12.29 2.83
CA GLU A 181 3.10 11.31 2.93
C GLU A 181 2.89 10.39 4.14
N SER A 182 2.66 10.96 5.32
CA SER A 182 2.42 10.18 6.54
C SER A 182 1.17 9.29 6.48
N ARG A 183 0.09 9.77 5.83
CA ARG A 183 -1.16 9.02 5.65
C ARG A 183 -0.99 7.87 4.66
N LEU A 184 -0.24 8.07 3.58
CA LEU A 184 0.06 7.04 2.60
C LEU A 184 0.94 5.94 3.20
N HIS A 185 2.01 6.29 3.92
CA HIS A 185 2.83 5.31 4.63
C HIS A 185 1.99 4.46 5.59
N ARG A 186 1.18 5.11 6.42
CA ARG A 186 0.29 4.40 7.34
C ARG A 186 -0.71 3.49 6.62
N TRP A 187 -1.29 3.94 5.53
CA TRP A 187 -2.22 3.12 4.74
C TRP A 187 -1.53 1.90 4.12
N PHE A 188 -0.28 2.05 3.67
CA PHE A 188 0.53 0.94 3.19
C PHE A 188 0.84 -0.05 4.31
N ASP A 189 1.24 0.44 5.50
CA ASP A 189 1.52 -0.40 6.67
C ASP A 189 0.28 -1.21 7.09
N GLU A 190 -0.90 -0.59 7.11
CA GLU A 190 -2.16 -1.25 7.47
C GLU A 190 -2.58 -2.31 6.44
N ARG A 191 -2.19 -2.18 5.17
CA ARG A 191 -2.54 -3.13 4.09
C ARG A 191 -1.48 -4.18 3.80
N GLY A 192 -0.24 -3.96 4.24
CA GLY A 192 0.87 -4.90 4.07
C GLY A 192 0.58 -6.30 4.62
N TYR A 193 -0.35 -6.39 5.57
CA TYR A 193 -0.84 -7.61 6.21
C TYR A 193 -2.21 -8.01 5.65
N THR A 194 -2.27 -8.86 4.62
CA THR A 194 -3.57 -9.33 4.06
C THR A 194 -3.64 -10.85 3.93
N SER A 195 -4.58 -11.47 4.63
CA SER A 195 -4.97 -12.88 4.41
C SER A 195 -6.18 -12.96 3.48
N ARG A 196 -6.14 -13.79 2.43
CA ARG A 196 -7.27 -14.01 1.51
C ARG A 196 -7.62 -15.49 1.36
N GLU A 197 -8.92 -15.78 1.36
CA GLU A 197 -9.50 -17.11 1.13
C GLU A 197 -9.50 -17.45 -0.37
N PHE A 198 -9.42 -18.75 -0.70
CA PHE A 198 -9.51 -19.28 -2.08
C PHE A 198 -10.91 -19.78 -2.42
#